data_AF-A0A0N0V7E6-F1
#
_entry.id   AF-A0A0N0V7E6-F1
#
_cell.length_a   1.000
_cell.length_b   1.000
_cell.length_c   1.000
_cell.angle_alpha   90.00
_cell.angle_beta   90.00
_cell.angle_gamma   90.00
#
_symmetry.space_group_name_H-M   'P 1'
#
loop_
_entity.id
_entity.type
_entity.pdbx_description
1 polymer ?
#
loop_
_entity_poly.entity_id
_entity_poly.type
_entity_poly.pdbx_seq_one_letter_code
_entity_poly.pdbx_strand_id
1 'polypeptide(L)'
;MADKLRTQQELERLQAKYIGTGHPDTTSWEFRTNIQRDTYSSIAGHRPLLSYIALAENEPIAKVRAQMIRKMVQPCGPPPPRED
;
A
#
# COMPACT_ATOMS: atom_id res chain seq x y z
N MET A 1 -14.64 -31.16 -0.09
CA MET A 1 -13.22 -30.79 0.02
C MET A 1 -12.70 -30.09 -1.23
N ALA A 2 -13.07 -30.53 -2.45
CA ALA A 2 -12.67 -29.89 -3.71
C ALA A 2 -13.04 -28.40 -3.82
N ASP A 3 -14.26 -28.01 -3.40
CA ASP A 3 -14.67 -26.59 -3.48
C ASP A 3 -13.83 -25.67 -2.59
N LYS A 4 -13.47 -26.12 -1.37
CA LYS A 4 -12.61 -25.34 -0.45
C LYS A 4 -11.21 -25.10 -1.05
N LEU A 5 -10.67 -26.13 -1.72
CA LEU A 5 -9.38 -26.00 -2.41
C LEU A 5 -9.47 -25.04 -3.60
N ARG A 6 -10.55 -25.12 -4.40
CA ARG A 6 -10.79 -24.20 -5.51
C ARG A 6 -10.91 -22.76 -5.02
N THR A 7 -11.64 -22.51 -3.92
CA THR A 7 -11.76 -21.16 -3.35
C THR A 7 -10.42 -20.63 -2.85
N GLN A 8 -9.57 -21.48 -2.28
CA GLN A 8 -8.24 -21.08 -1.84
C GLN A 8 -7.33 -20.70 -3.02
N GLN A 9 -7.30 -21.51 -4.07
CA GLN A 9 -6.55 -21.22 -5.29
C GLN A 9 -7.03 -19.91 -5.96
N GLU A 10 -8.34 -19.66 -5.93
CA GLU A 10 -8.89 -18.41 -6.45
C GLU A 10 -8.48 -17.20 -5.61
N LEU A 11 -8.47 -17.32 -4.27
CA LEU A 11 -7.97 -16.28 -3.38
C LEU A 11 -6.49 -15.97 -3.64
N GLU A 12 -5.64 -17.00 -3.72
CA GLU A 12 -4.21 -16.85 -4.02
C GLU A 12 -3.99 -16.15 -5.38
N ARG A 13 -4.77 -16.53 -6.39
CA ARG A 13 -4.77 -15.87 -7.70
C ARG A 13 -5.14 -14.39 -7.62
N LEU A 14 -6.16 -14.05 -6.82
CA LEU A 14 -6.59 -12.66 -6.62
C LEU A 14 -5.55 -11.86 -5.84
N GLN A 15 -4.93 -12.43 -4.81
CA GLN A 15 -3.85 -11.80 -4.06
C GLN A 15 -2.63 -11.50 -4.93
N ALA A 16 -2.29 -12.40 -5.86
CA ALA A 16 -1.21 -12.17 -6.83
C ALA A 16 -1.52 -11.03 -7.83
N LYS A 17 -2.79 -10.87 -8.21
CA LYS A 17 -3.22 -9.83 -9.16
C LYS A 17 -3.44 -8.47 -8.50
N TYR A 18 -4.04 -8.47 -7.31
CA TYR A 18 -4.46 -7.29 -6.57
C TYR A 18 -3.67 -7.22 -5.27
N ILE A 19 -2.51 -6.59 -5.35
CA ILE A 19 -1.62 -6.37 -4.20
C ILE A 19 -2.41 -5.66 -3.10
N GLY A 20 -2.30 -6.17 -1.87
CA GLY A 20 -3.00 -5.64 -0.71
C GLY A 20 -4.31 -6.36 -0.36
N THR A 21 -4.74 -7.34 -1.17
CA THR A 21 -5.86 -8.23 -0.80
C THR A 21 -5.49 -9.03 0.44
N GLY A 22 -6.25 -8.84 1.52
CA GLY A 22 -6.00 -9.48 2.82
C GLY A 22 -6.49 -10.93 2.92
N HIS A 23 -6.21 -11.54 4.07
CA HIS A 23 -6.73 -12.83 4.55
C HIS A 23 -6.97 -12.74 6.07
N PRO A 24 -7.60 -13.73 6.71
CA PRO A 24 -7.92 -13.67 8.14
C PRO A 24 -6.72 -13.42 9.06
N ASP A 25 -5.53 -13.83 8.65
CA ASP A 25 -4.28 -13.67 9.43
C ASP A 25 -3.47 -12.42 9.03
N THR A 26 -4.03 -11.53 8.20
CA THR A 26 -3.36 -10.27 7.86
C THR A 26 -3.18 -9.42 9.11
N THR A 27 -1.94 -9.11 9.42
CA THR A 27 -1.57 -8.34 10.59
C THR A 27 -1.97 -6.87 10.46
N SER A 28 -2.12 -6.19 11.60
CA SER A 28 -2.37 -4.73 11.62
C SER A 28 -1.26 -3.94 10.89
N TRP A 29 -0.01 -4.42 10.94
CA TRP A 29 1.10 -3.79 10.24
C TRP A 29 1.00 -3.94 8.71
N GLU A 30 0.67 -5.13 8.21
CA GLU A 30 0.49 -5.37 6.78
C GLU A 30 -0.65 -4.54 6.21
N PHE A 31 -1.81 -4.55 6.88
CA PHE A 31 -2.97 -3.77 6.45
C PHE A 31 -2.65 -2.27 6.38
N ARG A 32 -2.10 -1.68 7.45
CA ARG A 32 -1.74 -0.25 7.47
C ARG A 32 -0.69 0.09 6.42
N THR A 33 0.28 -0.79 6.18
CA THR A 33 1.31 -0.59 5.17
C THR A 33 0.69 -0.51 3.77
N ASN A 34 -0.27 -1.40 3.45
CA ASN A 34 -0.99 -1.36 2.18
C ASN A 34 -1.82 -0.06 2.04
N ILE A 35 -2.59 0.30 3.05
CA ILE A 35 -3.40 1.54 3.04
C ILE A 35 -2.55 2.79 2.84
N GLN A 36 -1.39 2.88 3.50
CA GLN A 36 -0.50 4.04 3.32
C GLN A 36 0.12 4.07 1.92
N ARG A 37 0.49 2.90 1.36
CA ARG A 37 0.97 2.81 -0.03
C ARG A 37 -0.10 3.24 -1.03
N ASP A 38 -1.35 2.81 -0.85
CA ASP A 38 -2.48 3.21 -1.69
C ASP A 38 -2.72 4.73 -1.63
N THR A 39 -2.61 5.31 -0.43
CA THR A 39 -2.72 6.75 -0.21
C THR A 39 -1.62 7.51 -0.95
N TYR A 40 -0.35 7.12 -0.77
CA TYR A 40 0.77 7.76 -1.46
C TYR A 40 0.71 7.58 -2.98
N SER A 41 0.21 6.43 -3.45
CA SER A 41 0.03 6.15 -4.88
C SER A 41 -1.01 7.08 -5.48
N SER A 42 -2.13 7.23 -4.78
CA SER A 42 -3.21 8.15 -5.16
C SER A 42 -2.72 9.60 -5.19
N ILE A 43 -1.94 10.03 -4.18
CA ILE A 43 -1.33 11.37 -4.17
C ILE A 43 -0.38 11.56 -5.35
N ALA A 44 0.53 10.61 -5.60
CA ALA A 44 1.53 10.74 -6.66
C ALA A 44 0.92 10.67 -8.07
N GLY A 45 -0.18 9.93 -8.25
CA GLY A 45 -0.87 9.75 -9.54
C GLY A 45 -1.84 10.86 -9.90
N HIS A 46 -2.58 11.43 -8.93
CA HIS A 46 -3.60 12.45 -9.21
C HIS A 46 -3.01 13.86 -9.14
N ARG A 47 -2.89 14.50 -10.31
CA ARG A 47 -2.30 15.83 -10.45
C ARG A 47 -2.90 16.90 -9.51
N PRO A 48 -4.23 16.99 -9.30
CA PRO A 48 -4.80 17.99 -8.40
C PRO A 48 -4.35 17.79 -6.94
N LEU A 49 -4.36 16.53 -6.47
CA LEU A 49 -3.96 16.18 -5.12
C LEU A 49 -2.47 16.41 -4.89
N LEU A 50 -1.64 16.03 -5.86
CA LEU A 50 -0.21 16.30 -5.84
C LEU A 50 0.10 17.81 -5.81
N SER A 51 -0.58 18.60 -6.64
CA SER A 51 -0.42 20.06 -6.67
C SER A 51 -0.81 20.71 -5.34
N TYR A 52 -1.90 20.24 -4.73
CA TYR A 52 -2.36 20.75 -3.45
C TYR A 52 -1.30 20.59 -2.35
N ILE A 53 -0.70 19.40 -2.24
CA ILE A 53 0.38 19.14 -1.27
C ILE A 53 1.64 19.92 -1.62
N ALA A 54 2.02 19.97 -2.90
CA ALA A 54 3.22 20.70 -3.32
C ALA A 54 3.12 22.21 -3.06
N LEU A 55 1.93 22.77 -3.22
CA LEU A 55 1.65 24.17 -2.86
C LEU A 55 1.76 24.38 -1.34
N ALA A 56 1.17 23.50 -0.54
CA ALA A 56 1.20 23.60 0.92
C ALA A 56 2.63 23.48 1.49
N GLU A 57 3.47 22.61 0.90
CA GLU A 57 4.86 22.42 1.30
C GLU A 57 5.83 23.45 0.67
N ASN A 58 5.35 24.29 -0.28
CA ASN A 58 6.16 25.22 -1.07
C ASN A 58 7.37 24.53 -1.75
N GLU A 59 7.13 23.36 -2.34
CA GLU A 59 8.16 22.54 -2.97
C GLU A 59 7.81 22.21 -4.43
N PRO A 60 8.80 22.00 -5.31
CA PRO A 60 8.52 21.59 -6.68
C PRO A 60 7.72 20.28 -6.71
N ILE A 61 6.70 20.24 -7.56
CA ILE A 61 5.84 19.05 -7.76
C ILE A 61 6.64 17.77 -8.03
N ALA A 62 7.74 17.86 -8.78
CA ALA A 62 8.60 16.71 -9.07
C ALA A 62 9.25 16.16 -7.79
N LYS A 63 9.68 17.06 -6.88
CA LYS A 63 10.28 16.69 -5.59
C LYS A 63 9.26 16.05 -4.67
N VAL A 64 8.07 16.63 -4.55
CA VAL A 64 6.98 16.08 -3.73
C VAL A 64 6.55 14.70 -4.25
N ARG A 65 6.42 14.53 -5.57
CA ARG A 65 6.11 13.22 -6.17
C ARG A 65 7.17 12.17 -5.81
N ALA A 66 8.44 12.52 -5.94
CA ALA A 66 9.54 11.63 -5.56
C ALA A 66 9.51 11.30 -4.05
N GLN A 67 9.17 12.27 -3.20
CA GLN A 67 9.00 12.03 -1.76
C GLN A 67 7.84 11.07 -1.47
N MET A 68 6.68 11.21 -2.12
CA MET A 68 5.55 10.28 -1.94
C MET A 68 5.93 8.86 -2.34
N ILE A 69 6.65 8.68 -3.45
CA ILE A 69 7.14 7.37 -3.89
C ILE A 69 8.15 6.79 -2.89
N ARG A 70 9.09 7.60 -2.40
CA ARG A 70 10.10 7.15 -1.41
C ARG A 70 9.48 6.72 -0.09
N LYS A 71 8.42 7.41 0.37
CA LYS A 71 7.69 7.07 1.60
C LYS A 71 7.05 5.67 1.54
N MET A 72 6.80 5.12 0.36
CA MET A 72 6.17 3.79 0.19
C MET A 72 7.05 2.61 0.63
N VAL A 73 8.37 2.79 0.76
CA VAL A 73 9.29 1.70 1.11
C VAL A 73 8.89 1.08 2.46
N GLN A 74 8.75 1.92 3.49
CA GLN A 74 8.44 1.50 4.85
C GLN A 74 7.59 2.56 5.57
N PRO A 75 6.33 2.73 5.16
CA PRO A 75 5.54 3.88 5.59
C PRO A 75 5.07 3.74 7.05
N CYS A 76 4.95 2.50 7.55
CA CYS A 76 4.56 2.16 8.93
C CYS A 76 5.74 1.78 9.84
N GLY A 77 7.00 2.06 9.42
CA GLY A 77 8.18 1.59 10.14
C GLY A 77 8.41 0.07 10.00
N PRO A 78 9.43 -0.49 10.68
CA PRO A 78 9.73 -1.92 10.65
C PRO A 78 8.54 -2.80 11.04
N PRO A 79 8.38 -3.98 10.42
CA PRO A 79 7.39 -4.94 10.86
C PRO A 79 7.66 -5.36 12.31
N PRO A 80 6.61 -5.76 13.06
CA PRO A 80 6.81 -6.35 14.38
C PRO A 80 7.71 -7.60 14.28
N PRO A 81 8.48 -7.92 15.33
CA PRO A 81 9.23 -9.18 15.36
C PRO A 81 8.27 -10.34 15.14
N ARG A 82 8.73 -11.37 14.40
CA ARG A 82 7.97 -12.61 14.30
C ARG A 82 7.93 -13.23 15.70
N GLU A 83 6.73 -13.59 16.16
CA GLU A 83 6.58 -14.48 17.29
C GLU A 83 7.07 -15.86 16.84
N ASP A 84 8.00 -16.46 17.61
CA ASP A 84 8.53 -17.81 17.36
C ASP A 84 7.45 -18.89 17.51
#